data_AF-A0A1C9J706-F1
#
_entry.id   AF-A0A1C9J706-F1
#
_cell.length_a   1.000
_cell.length_b   1.000
_cell.length_c   1.000
_cell.angle_alpha   90.00
_cell.angle_beta   90.00
_cell.angle_gamma   90.00
#
_symmetry.space_group_name_H-M   'P 1'
#
loop_
_entity.id
_entity.type
_entity.pdbx_description
1 polymer ?
#
loop_
_entity_poly.entity_id
_entity_poly.type
_entity_poly.pdbx_seq_one_letter_code
_entity_poly.pdbx_strand_id
1 'polypeptide(L)'
;QEITDHLYARCEVQDQSIKVFDQLRYQHNIKGGCPYVLAQEYREGKQSRFQLTVKIDEQGQKTLIASIQQQSQQSQQHKETVEIKPDSTILIDGQKQTCAQQPCRSKQGDFTVRKVQTTDGKTEIQLSTKLGLYVTMVGQRIHVYAAPSLCGRVRGLCGDADGEQWNEYKDPQG
;
A
#
# COMPACT_ATOMS: atom_id res chain seq x y z
N GLN A 1 12.41 18.34 3.33
CA GLN A 1 10.98 18.10 3.06
C GLN A 1 10.93 17.41 1.71
N GLU A 2 10.45 16.16 1.64
CA GLU A 2 10.57 15.33 0.44
C GLU A 2 9.51 15.71 -0.61
N ILE A 3 9.86 15.66 -1.90
CA ILE A 3 9.00 16.03 -3.04
C ILE A 3 7.69 15.21 -3.06
N THR A 4 7.71 14.01 -2.48
CA THR A 4 6.57 13.11 -2.30
C THR A 4 5.43 13.74 -1.53
N ASP A 5 5.69 14.59 -0.53
CA ASP A 5 4.65 15.18 0.31
C ASP A 5 3.79 16.24 -0.40
N HIS A 6 4.23 16.77 -1.54
CA HIS A 6 3.51 17.81 -2.29
C HIS A 6 2.81 17.32 -3.55
N LEU A 7 3.29 16.21 -4.12
CA LEU A 7 2.80 15.71 -5.41
C LEU A 7 1.88 14.48 -5.26
N TYR A 8 1.99 13.75 -4.15
CA TYR A 8 1.26 12.49 -3.96
C TYR A 8 0.06 12.70 -3.05
N ALA A 9 -1.05 12.07 -3.41
CA ALA A 9 -2.16 11.94 -2.48
C ALA A 9 -1.76 10.94 -1.38
N ARG A 10 -2.05 11.27 -0.12
CA ARG A 10 -1.60 10.48 1.05
C ARG A 10 -2.77 9.97 1.86
N CYS A 11 -2.85 8.66 2.00
CA CYS A 11 -3.70 7.95 2.95
C CYS A 11 -2.89 7.50 4.17
N GLU A 12 -3.48 7.57 5.36
CA GLU A 12 -2.86 7.18 6.63
C GLU A 12 -3.76 6.20 7.37
N VAL A 13 -3.20 5.04 7.71
CA VAL A 13 -3.84 4.04 8.58
C VAL A 13 -3.11 4.05 9.91
N GLN A 14 -3.80 4.48 10.97
CA GLN A 14 -3.25 4.54 12.31
C GLN A 14 -4.33 4.19 13.32
N ASP A 15 -4.00 3.30 14.27
CA ASP A 15 -4.93 2.84 15.31
C ASP A 15 -6.24 2.31 14.70
N GLN A 16 -7.36 2.98 14.97
CA GLN A 16 -8.70 2.71 14.43
C GLN A 16 -9.14 3.73 13.37
N SER A 17 -8.25 4.63 12.96
CA SER A 17 -8.56 5.72 12.05
C SER A 17 -7.89 5.54 10.70
N ILE A 18 -8.64 5.84 9.65
CA ILE A 18 -8.09 6.05 8.31
C ILE A 18 -8.33 7.50 7.93
N LYS A 19 -7.25 8.18 7.53
CA LYS A 19 -7.32 9.42 6.76
C LYS A 19 -7.11 9.03 5.29
N VAL A 20 -8.09 9.27 4.45
CA VAL A 20 -8.05 8.93 3.01
C VAL A 20 -7.19 9.91 2.21
N PHE A 21 -6.97 9.61 0.94
CA PHE A 21 -6.18 10.42 0.01
C PHE A 21 -6.61 11.90 0.00
N ASP A 22 -7.92 12.13 -0.03
CA ASP A 22 -8.55 13.44 -0.13
C ASP A 22 -8.79 14.09 1.23
N GLN A 23 -8.03 13.65 2.24
CA GLN A 23 -7.92 14.22 3.59
C GLN A 23 -9.09 13.98 4.54
N LEU A 24 -10.22 13.43 4.08
CA LEU A 24 -11.31 12.98 4.95
C LEU A 24 -10.81 11.88 5.91
N ARG A 25 -11.27 11.93 7.17
CA ARG A 25 -10.89 10.95 8.20
C ARG A 25 -12.14 10.25 8.74
N TYR A 26 -12.08 8.92 8.83
CA TYR A 26 -13.13 8.12 9.46
C TYR A 26 -12.54 7.11 10.46
N GLN A 27 -13.39 6.65 11.38
CA GLN A 27 -13.10 5.53 12.27
C GLN A 27 -13.55 4.25 11.57
N HIS A 28 -12.66 3.28 11.48
CA HIS A 28 -12.93 2.03 10.79
C HIS A 28 -13.35 0.94 11.77
N ASN A 29 -14.23 0.05 11.33
CA ASN A 29 -14.60 -1.16 12.07
C ASN A 29 -13.95 -2.40 11.45
N ILE A 30 -12.71 -2.28 10.96
CA ILE A 30 -11.92 -3.40 10.41
C ILE A 30 -11.79 -4.47 11.49
N LYS A 31 -12.36 -5.64 11.23
CA LYS A 31 -12.32 -6.78 12.16
C LYS A 31 -11.12 -7.66 11.87
N GLY A 32 -10.66 -8.37 12.90
CA GLY A 32 -9.60 -9.36 12.73
C GLY A 32 -10.02 -10.50 11.80
N GLY A 33 -9.05 -11.10 11.09
CA GLY A 33 -9.23 -12.34 10.34
C GLY A 33 -9.32 -12.21 8.82
N CYS A 34 -9.89 -11.11 8.29
CA CYS A 34 -9.97 -10.85 6.85
C CYS A 34 -8.93 -9.81 6.39
N PRO A 35 -8.31 -9.95 5.21
CA PRO A 35 -7.57 -8.87 4.58
C PRO A 35 -8.53 -7.83 3.99
N TYR A 36 -8.23 -6.55 4.19
CA TYR A 36 -8.99 -5.43 3.66
C TYR A 36 -8.18 -4.67 2.62
N VAL A 37 -8.81 -4.25 1.54
CA VAL A 37 -8.14 -3.50 0.46
C VAL A 37 -7.99 -2.04 0.87
N LEU A 38 -6.75 -1.60 1.07
CA LEU A 38 -6.44 -0.18 1.29
C LEU A 38 -6.53 0.58 -0.04
N ALA A 39 -5.85 0.07 -1.07
CA ALA A 39 -5.85 0.65 -2.40
C ALA A 39 -5.62 -0.44 -3.47
N GLN A 40 -6.37 -0.38 -4.56
CA GLN A 40 -6.14 -1.19 -5.76
C GLN A 40 -6.37 -0.35 -7.01
N GLU A 41 -5.71 -0.70 -8.11
CA GLU A 41 -5.95 -0.03 -9.39
C GLU A 41 -7.38 -0.30 -9.88
N TYR A 42 -8.12 0.75 -10.21
CA TYR A 42 -9.35 0.66 -10.95
C TYR A 42 -9.09 0.83 -12.44
N ARG A 43 -9.59 -0.14 -13.23
CA ARG A 43 -9.52 -0.14 -14.69
C ARG A 43 -10.81 -0.72 -15.21
N GLU A 44 -11.58 0.11 -15.90
CA GLU A 44 -12.86 -0.32 -16.48
C GLU A 44 -12.64 -1.55 -17.39
N GLY A 45 -13.40 -2.61 -17.12
CA GLY A 45 -13.35 -3.87 -17.86
C GLY A 45 -12.02 -4.64 -17.80
N LYS A 46 -11.07 -4.27 -16.91
CA LYS A 46 -9.74 -4.89 -16.83
C LYS A 46 -9.37 -5.26 -15.41
N GLN A 47 -8.54 -6.29 -15.28
CA GLN A 47 -7.96 -6.68 -14.00
C GLN A 47 -7.01 -5.59 -13.47
N SER A 48 -7.04 -5.41 -12.16
CA SER A 48 -6.12 -4.53 -11.45
C SER A 48 -4.68 -5.03 -11.58
N ARG A 49 -3.73 -4.12 -11.81
CA ARG A 49 -2.30 -4.46 -11.82
C ARG A 49 -1.66 -4.39 -10.44
N PHE A 50 -2.32 -3.79 -9.46
CA PHE A 50 -1.84 -3.82 -8.07
C PHE A 50 -2.98 -3.87 -7.05
N GLN A 51 -2.71 -4.51 -5.94
CA GLN A 51 -3.60 -4.52 -4.79
C GLN A 51 -2.78 -4.42 -3.51
N LEU A 52 -3.09 -3.42 -2.69
CA LEU A 52 -2.53 -3.22 -1.36
C LEU A 52 -3.60 -3.55 -0.33
N THR A 53 -3.29 -4.51 0.54
CA THR A 53 -4.20 -4.97 1.59
C THR A 53 -3.56 -4.88 2.96
N VAL A 54 -4.39 -4.72 3.97
CA VAL A 54 -4.01 -4.84 5.38
C VAL A 54 -4.81 -5.96 6.01
N LYS A 55 -4.12 -6.88 6.69
CA LYS A 55 -4.73 -7.87 7.57
C LYS A 55 -4.49 -7.45 9.01
N ILE A 56 -5.54 -7.48 9.83
CA ILE A 56 -5.45 -7.22 11.26
C ILE A 56 -5.64 -8.56 11.99
N ASP A 57 -4.74 -8.89 12.92
CA ASP A 57 -4.89 -10.05 13.79
C ASP A 57 -5.72 -9.75 15.04
N GLU A 58 -5.92 -10.75 15.90
CA GLU A 58 -6.72 -10.63 17.13
C GLU A 58 -6.10 -9.63 18.12
N GLN A 59 -4.79 -9.41 18.06
CA GLN A 59 -4.04 -8.45 18.86
C GLN A 59 -4.05 -7.04 18.25
N GLY A 60 -4.77 -6.83 17.15
CA GLY A 60 -4.83 -5.54 16.45
C GLY A 60 -3.58 -5.25 15.61
N GLN A 61 -2.69 -6.23 15.43
CA GLN A 61 -1.46 -6.03 14.69
C GLN A 61 -1.69 -6.07 13.19
N LYS A 62 -1.08 -5.13 12.47
CA LYS A 62 -1.28 -4.93 11.03
C LYS A 62 -0.18 -5.62 10.24
N THR A 63 -0.58 -6.51 9.33
CA THR A 63 0.27 -7.07 8.28
C THR A 63 -0.13 -6.44 6.96
N LEU A 64 0.82 -5.76 6.30
CA LEU A 64 0.62 -5.15 5.00
C LEU A 64 1.02 -6.13 3.90
N ILE A 65 0.17 -6.31 2.88
CA ILE A 65 0.45 -7.18 1.74
C ILE A 65 0.20 -6.41 0.46
N ALA A 66 1.22 -6.27 -0.39
CA ALA A 66 1.08 -5.75 -1.74
C ALA A 66 1.27 -6.88 -2.77
N SER A 67 0.35 -6.96 -3.73
CA SER A 67 0.43 -7.84 -4.89
C SER A 67 0.53 -7.00 -6.15
N ILE A 68 1.56 -7.23 -6.97
CA ILE A 68 1.72 -6.60 -8.28
C ILE A 68 1.57 -7.66 -9.37
N GLN A 69 0.77 -7.36 -10.38
CA GLN A 69 0.47 -8.26 -11.49
C GLN A 69 0.67 -7.51 -12.80
N GLN A 70 1.57 -8.00 -13.64
CA GLN A 70 1.80 -7.44 -14.97
C GLN A 70 1.74 -8.55 -16.01
N GLN A 71 1.29 -8.18 -17.21
CA GLN A 71 1.45 -9.05 -18.37
C GLN A 71 2.91 -8.95 -18.83
N SER A 72 3.60 -10.09 -18.85
CA SER A 72 4.89 -10.17 -19.51
C SER A 72 4.72 -10.10 -21.03
N GLN A 73 5.81 -9.77 -21.74
CA GLN A 73 5.85 -9.72 -23.21
C GLN A 73 5.48 -11.06 -23.89
N GLN A 74 5.44 -12.17 -23.13
CA GLN A 74 5.17 -13.52 -23.63
C GLN A 74 3.76 -14.02 -23.27
N SER A 75 2.82 -13.12 -22.95
CA SER A 75 1.43 -13.46 -22.56
C SER A 75 1.28 -14.29 -21.28
N GLN A 76 2.36 -14.54 -20.54
CA GLN A 76 2.28 -15.10 -19.20
C GLN A 76 2.09 -13.97 -18.19
N GLN A 77 0.98 -14.01 -17.45
CA GLN A 77 0.76 -13.11 -16.32
C GLN A 77 1.67 -13.56 -15.18
N HIS A 78 2.53 -12.66 -14.70
CA HIS A 78 3.27 -12.90 -13.47
C HIS A 78 2.65 -12.12 -12.33
N LYS A 79 2.78 -12.66 -11.12
CA LYS A 79 2.37 -12.02 -9.88
C LYS A 79 3.55 -12.03 -8.93
N GLU A 80 3.92 -10.87 -8.42
CA GLU A 80 4.91 -10.72 -7.36
C GLU A 80 4.22 -10.18 -6.11
N THR A 81 4.67 -10.64 -4.94
CA THR A 81 4.07 -10.28 -3.65
C THR A 81 5.11 -9.83 -2.64
N VAL A 82 4.76 -8.84 -1.84
CA VAL A 82 5.50 -8.44 -0.66
C VAL A 82 4.56 -8.39 0.54
N GLU A 83 4.99 -9.00 1.64
CA GLU A 83 4.32 -8.96 2.93
C GLU A 83 5.26 -8.29 3.95
N ILE A 84 4.74 -7.32 4.68
CA ILE A 84 5.43 -6.62 5.76
C ILE A 84 4.66 -6.90 7.05
N LYS A 85 5.31 -7.64 7.95
CA LYS A 85 4.75 -8.07 9.23
C LYS A 85 4.99 -7.03 10.34
N PRO A 86 4.23 -7.10 11.45
CA PRO A 86 4.34 -6.15 12.55
C PRO A 86 5.75 -6.04 13.17
N ASP A 87 6.50 -7.14 13.17
CA ASP A 87 7.88 -7.23 13.65
C ASP A 87 8.91 -6.69 12.64
N SER A 88 8.47 -5.98 11.61
CA SER A 88 9.30 -5.52 10.49
C SER A 88 9.94 -6.66 9.67
N THR A 89 9.43 -7.89 9.76
CA THR A 89 9.80 -8.97 8.85
C THR A 89 9.22 -8.70 7.47
N ILE A 90 10.08 -8.80 6.44
CA ILE A 90 9.70 -8.64 5.03
C ILE A 90 9.73 -10.02 4.37
N LEU A 91 8.65 -10.41 3.71
CA LEU A 91 8.59 -11.59 2.84
C LEU A 91 8.38 -11.11 1.39
N ILE A 92 9.22 -11.58 0.46
CA ILE A 92 9.01 -11.41 -0.97
C ILE A 92 8.72 -12.79 -1.56
N ASP A 93 7.54 -12.96 -2.16
CA ASP A 93 7.04 -14.25 -2.66
C ASP A 93 7.15 -15.38 -1.61
N GLY A 94 6.78 -15.04 -0.36
CA GLY A 94 6.84 -15.95 0.79
C GLY A 94 8.24 -16.17 1.38
N GLN A 95 9.30 -15.65 0.76
CA GLN A 95 10.68 -15.81 1.22
C GLN A 95 11.13 -14.62 2.06
N LYS A 96 11.66 -14.89 3.26
CA LYS A 96 12.14 -13.85 4.18
C LYS A 96 13.33 -13.08 3.60
N GLN A 97 13.27 -11.76 3.67
CA GLN A 97 14.29 -10.84 3.18
C GLN A 97 14.77 -9.91 4.30
N THR A 98 16.04 -9.48 4.24
CA THR A 98 16.63 -8.57 5.25
C THR A 98 16.52 -7.10 4.85
N CYS A 99 16.76 -6.78 3.58
CA CYS A 99 16.70 -5.43 2.97
C CYS A 99 17.45 -4.33 3.74
N ALA A 100 18.45 -4.70 4.55
CA ALA A 100 19.10 -3.79 5.51
C ALA A 100 20.29 -3.02 4.93
N GLN A 101 21.13 -3.68 4.12
CA GLN A 101 22.29 -3.03 3.48
C GLN A 101 21.96 -2.52 2.08
N GLN A 102 21.08 -3.21 1.37
CA GLN A 102 20.67 -2.86 0.02
C GLN A 102 19.15 -3.02 -0.14
N PRO A 103 18.52 -2.21 -1.00
CA PRO A 103 17.11 -2.38 -1.31
C PRO A 103 16.85 -3.77 -1.90
N CYS A 104 15.85 -4.47 -1.38
CA CYS A 104 15.35 -5.68 -2.02
C CYS A 104 14.57 -5.29 -3.27
N ARG A 105 14.86 -5.92 -4.39
CA ARG A 105 14.08 -5.77 -5.63
C ARG A 105 13.34 -7.08 -5.88
N SER A 106 12.10 -6.98 -6.34
CA SER A 106 11.39 -8.16 -6.82
C SER A 106 12.07 -8.72 -8.08
N LYS A 107 11.80 -9.97 -8.43
CA LYS A 107 12.46 -10.69 -9.53
C LYS A 107 12.22 -10.00 -10.88
N GLN A 108 11.01 -9.50 -11.12
CA GLN A 108 10.63 -8.74 -12.32
C GLN A 108 10.86 -7.22 -12.13
N GLY A 109 11.30 -6.82 -10.94
CA GLY A 109 11.56 -5.44 -10.57
C GLY A 109 10.29 -4.59 -10.46
N ASP A 110 9.11 -5.19 -10.31
CA ASP A 110 7.84 -4.48 -10.14
C ASP A 110 7.78 -3.64 -8.87
N PHE A 111 8.57 -4.01 -7.85
CA PHE A 111 8.72 -3.21 -6.65
C PHE A 111 10.12 -3.29 -6.05
N THR A 112 10.39 -2.31 -5.18
CA THR A 112 11.58 -2.23 -4.35
C THR A 112 11.16 -2.02 -2.89
N VAL A 113 11.82 -2.71 -1.96
CA VAL A 113 11.65 -2.54 -0.52
C VAL A 113 12.96 -2.06 0.09
N ARG A 114 12.90 -1.01 0.90
CA ARG A 114 14.03 -0.51 1.69
C ARG A 114 13.68 -0.59 3.17
N LYS A 115 14.64 -0.99 3.99
CA LYS A 115 14.56 -0.82 5.45
C LYS A 115 15.51 0.31 5.83
N VAL A 116 14.99 1.36 6.46
CA VAL A 116 15.77 2.51 6.91
C VAL A 116 15.54 2.75 8.40
N GLN A 117 16.50 3.42 9.06
CA GLN A 117 16.29 3.91 10.42
C GLN A 117 15.85 5.37 10.34
N THR A 118 14.77 5.70 11.04
CA THR A 118 14.33 7.08 11.23
C THR A 118 15.28 7.81 12.18
N THR A 119 15.17 9.14 12.24
CA THR A 119 15.99 9.97 13.13
C THR A 119 15.78 9.68 14.61
N ASP A 120 14.59 9.19 15.00
CA ASP A 120 14.28 8.74 16.36
C ASP A 120 14.62 7.25 16.60
N GLY A 121 15.38 6.62 15.70
CA GLY A 121 15.89 5.26 15.86
C GLY A 121 14.86 4.15 15.67
N LYS A 122 13.71 4.45 15.07
CA LYS A 122 12.71 3.45 14.69
C LYS A 122 13.04 2.88 13.31
N THR A 123 12.61 1.64 13.10
CA THR A 123 12.68 1.03 11.77
C THR A 123 11.51 1.50 10.92
N GLU A 124 11.81 2.06 9.76
CA GLU A 124 10.85 2.35 8.70
C GLU A 124 11.06 1.38 7.53
N ILE A 125 9.97 0.82 7.02
CA ILE A 125 9.98 0.05 5.78
C ILE A 125 9.33 0.89 4.70
N GLN A 126 10.05 1.08 3.59
CA GLN A 126 9.59 1.81 2.42
C GLN A 126 9.39 0.83 1.26
N LEU A 127 8.18 0.76 0.74
CA LEU A 127 7.82 0.01 -0.47
C LEU A 127 7.56 1.00 -1.60
N SER A 128 8.19 0.79 -2.74
CA SER A 128 7.95 1.55 -3.97
C SER A 128 7.62 0.60 -5.11
N THR A 129 6.54 0.87 -5.83
CA THR A 129 6.12 0.08 -6.99
C THR A 129 6.37 0.84 -8.29
N LYS A 130 6.60 0.13 -9.40
CA LYS A 130 6.67 0.74 -10.75
C LYS A 130 5.34 1.37 -11.20
N LEU A 131 4.24 1.05 -10.52
CA LEU A 131 2.88 1.48 -10.88
C LEU A 131 2.47 2.78 -10.17
N GLY A 132 3.38 3.45 -9.47
CA GLY A 132 3.12 4.75 -8.85
C GLY A 132 2.50 4.69 -7.45
N LEU A 133 2.43 3.50 -6.84
CA LEU A 133 2.05 3.33 -5.44
C LEU A 133 3.30 3.22 -4.57
N TYR A 134 3.34 3.98 -3.48
CA TYR A 134 4.41 3.98 -2.49
C TYR A 134 3.82 3.80 -1.10
N VAL A 135 4.52 3.10 -0.22
CA VAL A 135 4.08 2.87 1.16
C VAL A 135 5.24 3.05 2.11
N THR A 136 5.01 3.73 3.22
CA THR A 136 5.93 3.71 4.38
C THR A 136 5.22 3.08 5.58
N MET A 137 5.96 2.33 6.38
CA MET A 137 5.46 1.71 7.59
C MET A 137 6.48 1.86 8.71
N VAL A 138 6.07 2.53 9.79
CA VAL A 138 6.84 2.70 11.03
C VAL A 138 6.02 2.13 12.18
N GLY A 139 6.48 1.01 12.74
CA GLY A 139 5.66 0.22 13.66
C GLY A 139 4.33 -0.14 13.00
N GLN A 140 3.21 0.27 13.61
CA GLN A 140 1.84 -0.03 13.13
C GLN A 140 1.18 1.10 12.35
N ARG A 141 1.92 2.19 12.08
CA ARG A 141 1.44 3.33 11.28
C ARG A 141 1.82 3.10 9.83
N ILE A 142 0.83 3.16 8.94
CA ILE A 142 1.00 2.94 7.50
C ILE A 142 0.64 4.24 6.78
N HIS A 143 1.52 4.71 5.90
CA HIS A 143 1.22 5.77 4.95
C HIS A 143 1.25 5.21 3.54
N VAL A 144 0.15 5.38 2.81
CA VAL A 144 0.03 5.00 1.40
C VAL A 144 0.03 6.28 0.58
N TYR A 145 0.87 6.31 -0.46
CA TYR A 145 1.01 7.45 -1.35
C TYR A 145 0.67 7.00 -2.77
N ALA A 146 -0.26 7.71 -3.39
CA ALA A 146 -0.65 7.50 -4.78
C ALA A 146 -0.06 8.62 -5.65
N ALA A 147 0.67 8.25 -6.70
CA ALA A 147 1.19 9.20 -7.69
C ALA A 147 0.03 9.91 -8.42
N PRO A 148 0.25 11.12 -8.98
CA PRO A 148 -0.75 11.82 -9.78
C PRO A 148 -1.38 10.98 -10.91
N SER A 149 -0.62 10.05 -11.51
CA SER A 149 -1.12 9.15 -12.55
C SER A 149 -2.16 8.13 -12.09
N LEU A 150 -2.38 8.04 -10.77
CA LEU A 150 -3.36 7.20 -10.11
C LEU A 150 -4.60 7.99 -9.61
N CYS A 151 -4.64 9.31 -9.80
CA CYS A 151 -5.79 10.16 -9.49
C CYS A 151 -7.06 9.61 -10.17
N GLY A 152 -8.12 9.38 -9.40
CA GLY A 152 -9.37 8.77 -9.86
C GLY A 152 -9.26 7.30 -10.30
N ARG A 153 -8.07 6.69 -10.21
CA ARG A 153 -7.76 5.33 -10.69
C ARG A 153 -7.37 4.37 -9.57
N VAL A 154 -7.53 4.78 -8.31
CA VAL A 154 -7.45 3.89 -7.14
C VAL A 154 -8.82 3.73 -6.50
N ARG A 155 -9.06 2.59 -5.87
CA ARG A 155 -10.26 2.33 -5.06
C ARG A 155 -9.87 1.49 -3.84
N GLY A 156 -10.66 1.60 -2.78
CA GLY A 156 -10.44 0.87 -1.52
C GLY A 156 -10.72 1.76 -0.32
N LEU A 157 -10.28 1.32 0.85
CA LEU A 157 -10.47 2.07 2.10
C LEU A 157 -9.78 3.45 2.11
N CYS A 158 -8.80 3.68 1.24
CA CYS A 158 -8.10 4.95 1.09
C CYS A 158 -8.78 5.96 0.13
N GLY A 159 -9.94 5.63 -0.46
CA GLY A 159 -10.61 6.49 -1.44
C GLY A 159 -10.02 6.37 -2.85
N ASP A 160 -10.28 7.37 -3.71
CA ASP A 160 -9.86 7.37 -5.11
C ASP A 160 -8.88 8.47 -5.54
N ALA A 161 -8.52 9.38 -4.63
CA ALA A 161 -7.51 10.42 -4.85
C ALA A 161 -7.86 11.38 -6.00
N ASP A 162 -9.14 11.67 -6.21
CA ASP A 162 -9.60 12.62 -7.23
C ASP A 162 -9.66 14.08 -6.76
N GLY A 163 -9.43 14.33 -5.46
CA GLY A 163 -9.46 15.64 -4.82
C GLY A 163 -10.82 16.02 -4.23
N GLU A 164 -11.84 15.17 -4.31
CA GLU A 164 -13.24 15.53 -4.07
C GLU A 164 -13.86 14.82 -2.85
N GLN A 165 -13.64 15.41 -1.66
CA GLN A 165 -14.07 14.90 -0.33
C GLN A 165 -15.54 14.44 -0.13
N TRP A 166 -16.45 14.80 -1.03
CA TRP A 166 -17.86 14.46 -0.90
C TRP A 166 -18.18 13.05 -1.42
N ASN A 167 -17.22 12.39 -2.09
CA ASN A 167 -17.48 11.17 -2.85
C ASN A 167 -16.79 9.91 -2.27
N GLU A 168 -16.03 10.04 -1.19
CA GLU A 168 -15.17 8.98 -0.65
C GLU A 168 -15.96 7.89 0.06
N TYR A 169 -17.24 8.13 0.37
CA TYR A 169 -18.16 7.11 0.88
C TYR A 169 -18.88 6.34 -0.22
N LYS A 170 -18.62 6.62 -1.51
CA LYS A 170 -19.17 5.83 -2.60
C LYS A 170 -18.74 4.38 -2.45
N ASP A 171 -19.72 3.50 -2.42
CA ASP A 171 -19.46 2.07 -2.40
C ASP A 171 -19.04 1.60 -3.82
N PRO A 172 -18.62 0.34 -3.99
CA PRO A 172 -18.23 -0.16 -5.31
C PRO A 172 -19.34 -0.14 -6.37
N GLN A 173 -20.60 0.06 -6.00
CA GLN A 173 -21.77 0.09 -6.89
C GLN A 173 -22.19 1.52 -7.29
N GLY A 174 -21.76 2.53 -6.54
CA GLY A 174 -21.99 3.95 -6.84
C GLY A 174 -22.80 4.67 -5.78
#